data_AF-A0AB38AI82-F1
#
_entry.id   AF-A0AB38AI82-F1
#
_cell.length_a   1.000
_cell.length_b   1.000
_cell.length_c   1.000
_cell.angle_alpha   90.00
_cell.angle_beta   90.00
_cell.angle_gamma   90.00
#
_symmetry.space_group_name_H-M   'P 1'
#
loop_
_entity.id
_entity.type
_entity.pdbx_description
1 polymer ?
#
loop_
_entity_poly.entity_id
_entity_poly.type
_entity_poly.pdbx_seq_one_letter_code
_entity_poly.pdbx_strand_id
1 'polypeptide(L)'
;MSFDSRFAPDERAQFADLVLNGEKTVREISDEHKVSRKTVQNWVERRRAELGVPTPPRGAGPTMPTRALVRIEKAEKARSEAEQRATVLEARIAELELLNRQQNSAIAHLKGTLQIYMQAELSASVVTV
;
A
#
# COMPACT_ATOMS: atom_id res chain seq x y z
N MET A 1 -16.63 -45.65 -8.60
CA MET A 1 -16.57 -44.20 -8.83
C MET A 1 -17.63 -43.57 -7.95
N SER A 2 -17.26 -42.85 -6.87
CA SER A 2 -18.25 -42.28 -5.96
C SER A 2 -18.74 -40.95 -6.52
N PHE A 3 -20.01 -40.90 -6.93
CA PHE A 3 -20.72 -39.65 -7.12
C PHE A 3 -20.93 -39.08 -5.70
N ASP A 4 -20.08 -38.14 -5.28
CA ASP A 4 -20.32 -37.42 -4.02
C ASP A 4 -21.68 -36.74 -4.13
N SER A 5 -22.65 -37.34 -3.43
CA SER A 5 -24.07 -36.99 -3.37
C SER A 5 -24.35 -35.75 -2.51
N ARG A 6 -23.30 -35.02 -2.09
CA ARG A 6 -23.42 -33.92 -1.13
C ARG A 6 -23.88 -32.60 -1.74
N PHE A 7 -23.58 -32.37 -3.02
CA PHE A 7 -23.93 -31.12 -3.70
C PHE A 7 -24.81 -31.40 -4.90
N ALA A 8 -25.90 -30.64 -5.05
CA ALA A 8 -26.76 -30.73 -6.23
C ALA A 8 -26.02 -30.28 -7.50
N PRO A 9 -26.46 -30.69 -8.71
CA PRO A 9 -25.87 -30.24 -9.97
C PRO A 9 -25.79 -28.71 -10.08
N ASP A 10 -26.82 -28.00 -9.61
CA ASP A 10 -26.90 -26.55 -9.66
C ASP A 10 -25.90 -25.86 -8.73
N GLU A 11 -25.71 -26.39 -7.52
CA GLU A 11 -24.69 -25.88 -6.58
C GLU A 11 -23.28 -26.03 -7.15
N ARG A 12 -23.00 -27.15 -7.83
CA ARG A 12 -21.71 -27.36 -8.51
C ARG A 12 -21.51 -26.36 -9.64
N ALA A 13 -22.57 -26.01 -10.37
CA ALA A 13 -22.53 -24.99 -11.42
C ALA A 13 -22.26 -23.61 -10.84
N GLN A 14 -22.92 -23.24 -9.73
CA GLN A 14 -22.65 -21.99 -9.02
C GLN A 14 -21.20 -21.89 -8.54
N PHE A 15 -20.66 -22.95 -7.93
CA PHE A 15 -19.26 -22.97 -7.53
C PHE A 15 -18.32 -22.83 -8.72
N ALA A 16 -18.64 -23.45 -9.86
CA ALA A 16 -17.86 -23.30 -11.07
C ALA A 16 -17.91 -21.85 -11.62
N ASP A 17 -19.09 -21.22 -11.64
CA ASP A 17 -19.29 -19.85 -12.11
C ASP A 17 -18.50 -18.84 -11.25
N LEU A 18 -18.46 -19.01 -9.92
CA LEU A 18 -17.63 -18.19 -9.02
C LEU A 18 -16.13 -18.26 -9.37
N VAL A 19 -15.65 -19.43 -9.81
CA VAL A 19 -14.25 -19.60 -10.24
C VAL A 19 -14.01 -18.99 -11.61
N LEU A 20 -14.95 -19.15 -12.54
CA LEU A 20 -14.84 -18.59 -13.88
C LEU A 20 -14.86 -17.06 -13.88
N ASN A 21 -15.67 -16.47 -13.01
CA ASN A 21 -15.76 -15.02 -12.81
C ASN A 21 -14.57 -14.44 -12.02
N GLY A 22 -13.72 -15.29 -11.42
CA GLY A 22 -12.57 -14.87 -10.64
C GLY A 22 -12.91 -14.32 -9.24
N GLU A 23 -14.13 -14.57 -8.77
CA GLU A 23 -14.61 -14.17 -7.43
C GLU A 23 -14.05 -15.08 -6.34
N LYS A 24 -13.91 -16.39 -6.63
CA LYS A 24 -13.26 -17.36 -5.74
C LYS A 24 -12.28 -18.22 -6.51
N THR A 25 -11.25 -18.69 -5.82
CA THR A 25 -10.31 -19.68 -6.36
C THR A 25 -10.81 -21.10 -6.11
N VAL A 26 -10.36 -22.05 -6.94
CA VAL A 26 -10.57 -23.49 -6.72
C VAL A 26 -10.13 -23.93 -5.32
N ARG A 27 -9.07 -23.30 -4.79
CA ARG A 27 -8.57 -23.56 -3.45
C ARG A 27 -9.54 -23.09 -2.37
N GLU A 28 -10.07 -21.88 -2.48
CA GLU A 28 -11.02 -21.34 -1.49
C GLU A 28 -12.28 -22.19 -1.42
N ILE A 29 -12.87 -22.54 -2.57
CA ILE A 29 -14.05 -23.43 -2.61
C ILE A 29 -13.73 -24.81 -2.03
N SER A 30 -12.55 -25.35 -2.33
CA SER A 30 -12.09 -26.62 -1.78
C SER A 30 -11.94 -26.57 -0.26
N ASP A 31 -11.31 -25.52 0.26
CA ASP A 31 -11.01 -25.36 1.69
C ASP A 31 -12.29 -25.06 2.50
N GLU A 32 -13.24 -24.29 1.95
CA GLU A 32 -14.54 -23.96 2.54
C GLU A 32 -15.49 -25.16 2.58
N HIS A 33 -15.69 -25.81 1.43
CA HIS A 33 -16.69 -26.88 1.30
C HIS A 33 -16.14 -28.28 1.60
N LYS A 34 -14.86 -28.36 1.97
CA LYS A 34 -14.13 -29.62 2.25
C LYS A 34 -14.23 -30.62 1.10
N VAL A 35 -14.13 -30.11 -0.11
CA VAL A 35 -14.14 -30.89 -1.36
C VAL A 35 -12.75 -30.90 -1.93
N SER A 36 -12.33 -31.99 -2.57
CA SER A 36 -11.01 -32.03 -3.20
C SER A 36 -10.88 -30.97 -4.30
N ARG A 37 -9.71 -30.33 -4.42
CA ARG A 37 -9.43 -29.36 -5.49
C ARG A 37 -9.66 -29.95 -6.88
N LYS A 38 -9.37 -31.24 -7.06
CA LYS A 38 -9.60 -31.97 -8.32
C LYS A 38 -11.10 -32.06 -8.65
N THR A 39 -11.95 -32.28 -7.65
CA THR A 39 -13.40 -32.32 -7.83
C THR A 39 -13.96 -30.96 -8.25
N VAL A 40 -13.52 -29.89 -7.58
CA VAL A 40 -13.91 -28.52 -7.93
C VAL A 40 -13.42 -28.16 -9.34
N GLN A 41 -12.18 -28.52 -9.69
CA GLN A 41 -11.62 -28.35 -11.03
C GLN A 41 -12.48 -29.04 -12.11
N ASN A 42 -12.93 -30.27 -11.86
CA ASN A 42 -13.81 -30.99 -12.78
C ASN A 42 -15.17 -30.27 -12.97
N TRP A 43 -15.72 -29.62 -11.93
CA TRP A 43 -16.93 -28.82 -12.06
C TRP A 43 -16.71 -27.60 -12.96
N VAL A 44 -15.57 -26.92 -12.79
CA VAL A 44 -15.17 -25.78 -13.63
C VAL A 44 -14.99 -26.20 -15.09
N GLU A 45 -14.30 -27.31 -15.35
CA GLU A 45 -14.06 -27.81 -16.71
C GLU A 45 -15.36 -28.20 -17.41
N ARG A 46 -16.28 -28.88 -16.70
CA ARG A 46 -17.59 -29.21 -17.24
C ARG A 46 -18.42 -27.96 -17.55
N ARG A 47 -18.41 -26.97 -16.64
CA ARG A 47 -19.13 -25.72 -16.82
C ARG A 47 -18.58 -24.88 -17.98
N ARG A 48 -17.25 -24.87 -18.20
CA ARG A 48 -16.65 -24.25 -19.39
C ARG A 48 -17.14 -24.89 -20.69
N ALA A 49 -17.20 -26.21 -20.73
CA ALA A 49 -17.68 -26.94 -21.90
C ALA A 49 -19.17 -26.63 -22.19
N GLU A 50 -20.01 -26.56 -21.15
CA GLU A 50 -21.41 -26.14 -21.27
C GLU A 50 -21.56 -24.70 -21.82
N LEU A 51 -20.67 -23.79 -21.42
CA LEU A 51 -20.67 -22.39 -21.85
C LEU A 51 -19.92 -22.15 -23.17
N GLY A 52 -19.31 -23.17 -23.76
CA GLY A 52 -18.50 -23.03 -24.98
C GLY A 52 -17.20 -22.23 -24.79
N VAL A 53 -16.73 -22.07 -23.55
CA VAL A 53 -15.50 -21.33 -23.24
C VAL A 53 -14.29 -22.23 -23.45
N PRO A 54 -13.28 -21.83 -24.26
CA PRO A 54 -12.09 -22.63 -24.48
C PRO A 54 -11.34 -22.94 -23.17
N THR A 55 -10.95 -24.20 -22.99
CA THR A 55 -10.07 -24.58 -21.88
C THR A 55 -8.68 -23.98 -22.14
N PRO A 56 -8.10 -23.23 -21.18
CA PRO A 56 -6.75 -22.71 -21.31
C PRO A 56 -5.77 -23.87 -21.45
N PRO A 57 -4.69 -23.72 -22.24
CA PRO A 57 -3.67 -24.75 -22.35
C PRO A 57 -3.13 -25.13 -20.95
N ARG A 58 -2.88 -26.41 -20.72
CA ARG A 58 -2.30 -26.90 -19.45
C ARG A 58 -1.01 -26.14 -19.16
N GLY A 59 -0.95 -25.45 -18.02
CA GLY A 59 0.18 -24.59 -17.64
C GLY A 59 -0.08 -23.09 -17.83
N ALA A 60 -1.20 -22.70 -18.44
CA ALA A 60 -1.77 -21.38 -18.20
C ALA A 60 -2.14 -21.34 -16.70
N GLY A 61 -1.28 -20.72 -15.90
CA GLY A 61 -1.54 -20.49 -14.49
C GLY A 61 -2.93 -19.86 -14.29
N PRO A 62 -3.50 -19.91 -13.06
CA PRO A 62 -4.80 -19.33 -12.80
C PRO A 62 -4.83 -17.94 -13.42
N THR A 63 -5.79 -17.72 -14.32
CA THR A 63 -6.01 -16.44 -14.98
C THR A 63 -5.98 -15.41 -13.87
N MET A 64 -5.00 -14.51 -13.88
CA MET A 64 -4.79 -13.52 -12.82
C MET A 64 -5.37 -12.18 -13.26
N PRO A 65 -6.68 -11.93 -13.15
CA PRO A 65 -7.19 -10.56 -13.12
C PRO A 65 -7.31 -10.06 -11.67
N THR A 66 -7.77 -10.88 -10.71
CA THR A 66 -8.13 -10.38 -9.37
C THR A 66 -6.93 -9.97 -8.50
N ARG A 67 -5.87 -10.79 -8.43
CA ARG A 67 -4.68 -10.46 -7.61
C ARG A 67 -3.77 -9.41 -8.23
N ALA A 68 -3.81 -9.25 -9.55
CA ALA A 68 -3.07 -8.19 -10.24
C ALA A 68 -3.70 -6.82 -9.94
N LEU A 69 -5.05 -6.73 -9.99
CA LEU A 69 -5.80 -5.53 -9.62
C LEU A 69 -5.58 -5.16 -8.14
N VAL A 70 -5.68 -6.12 -7.22
CA VAL A 70 -5.40 -5.88 -5.79
C VAL A 70 -3.98 -5.38 -5.54
N ARG A 71 -3.00 -5.83 -6.34
CA ARG A 71 -1.60 -5.34 -6.24
C ARG A 71 -1.48 -3.90 -6.75
N ILE A 72 -2.19 -3.54 -7.81
CA ILE A 72 -2.21 -2.19 -8.36
C ILE A 72 -2.86 -1.23 -7.35
N GLU A 73 -4.05 -1.56 -6.83
CA GLU A 73 -4.73 -0.75 -5.82
C GLU A 73 -3.89 -0.57 -4.56
N LYS A 74 -3.23 -1.64 -4.08
CA LYS A 74 -2.33 -1.56 -2.93
C LYS A 74 -1.12 -0.67 -3.21
N ALA A 75 -0.58 -0.70 -4.43
CA ALA A 75 0.54 0.14 -4.83
C ALA A 75 0.14 1.61 -4.95
N GLU A 76 -1.04 1.91 -5.50
CA GLU A 76 -1.60 3.26 -5.59
C GLU A 76 -1.88 3.85 -4.20
N LYS A 77 -2.48 3.05 -3.32
CA LYS A 77 -2.68 3.45 -1.92
C LYS A 77 -1.36 3.73 -1.21
N ALA A 78 -0.36 2.86 -1.38
CA ALA A 78 0.96 3.09 -0.80
C ALA A 78 1.65 4.34 -1.36
N ARG A 79 1.47 4.66 -2.65
CA ARG A 79 1.99 5.89 -3.27
C ARG A 79 1.32 7.14 -2.70
N SER A 80 -0.02 7.16 -2.64
CA SER A 80 -0.73 8.31 -2.06
C SER A 80 -0.40 8.54 -0.59
N GLU A 81 -0.25 7.48 0.21
CA GLU A 81 0.22 7.59 1.61
C GLU A 81 1.65 8.13 1.69
N ALA A 82 2.54 7.71 0.77
CA ALA A 82 3.92 8.21 0.73
C ALA A 82 3.98 9.69 0.32
N GLU A 83 3.16 10.12 -0.65
CA GLU A 83 3.05 11.52 -1.06
C GLU A 83 2.53 12.39 0.10
N GLN A 84 1.49 11.95 0.81
CA GLN A 84 1.01 12.65 2.00
C GLN A 84 2.10 12.79 3.06
N ARG A 85 2.86 11.72 3.33
CA ARG A 85 3.99 11.78 4.27
C ARG A 85 5.08 12.75 3.79
N ALA A 86 5.37 12.79 2.49
CA ALA A 86 6.34 13.73 1.93
C ALA A 86 5.90 15.18 2.16
N THR A 87 4.63 15.51 1.87
CA THR A 87 4.11 16.88 2.09
C THR A 87 4.17 17.32 3.56
N VAL A 88 3.89 16.41 4.50
CA VAL A 88 3.98 16.69 5.94
C VAL A 88 5.42 16.93 6.36
N LEU A 89 6.37 16.15 5.85
CA LEU A 89 7.79 16.31 6.15
C LEU A 89 8.35 17.60 5.56
N GLU A 90 7.97 17.96 4.33
CA GLU A 90 8.35 19.22 3.69
C GLU A 90 7.86 20.43 4.50
N ALA A 91 6.60 20.41 4.95
CA ALA A 91 6.06 21.45 5.81
C ALA A 91 6.83 21.55 7.14
N ARG A 92 7.19 20.41 7.74
CA ARG A 92 7.98 20.39 8.98
C ARG A 92 9.40 20.90 8.79
N ILE A 93 10.04 20.60 7.66
CA ILE A 93 11.37 21.13 7.34
C ILE A 93 11.31 22.66 7.21
N ALA A 94 10.33 23.19 6.47
CA ALA A 94 10.16 24.63 6.30
C ALA A 94 9.94 25.36 7.63
N GLU A 95 9.17 24.76 8.55
CA GLU A 95 8.96 25.28 9.91
C GLU A 95 10.28 25.32 10.71
N LEU A 96 11.06 24.24 10.68
CA LEU A 96 12.34 24.16 11.38
C LEU A 96 13.36 25.16 10.82
N GLU A 97 13.39 25.36 9.50
CA GLU A 97 14.24 26.37 8.86
C GLU A 97 13.85 27.79 9.25
N LEU A 98 12.54 28.07 9.42
CA LEU A 98 12.08 29.36 9.90
C LEU A 98 12.53 29.60 11.35
N LEU A 99 12.36 28.61 12.23
CA LEU A 99 12.78 28.69 13.62
C LEU A 99 14.29 28.91 13.74
N ASN A 100 15.09 28.17 12.96
CA ASN A 100 16.55 28.29 12.96
C ASN A 100 16.98 29.70 12.50
N ARG A 101 16.33 30.24 11.45
CA ARG A 101 16.56 31.63 11.01
C ARG A 101 16.25 32.65 12.11
N GLN A 102 15.13 32.49 12.82
CA GLN A 102 14.78 33.38 13.94
C GLN A 102 15.82 33.31 15.07
N GLN A 103 16.24 32.11 15.45
CA GLN A 103 17.27 31.92 16.48
C GLN A 103 18.60 32.55 16.07
N ASN A 104 19.04 32.36 14.83
CA ASN A 104 20.29 32.95 14.33
C ASN A 104 20.24 34.48 14.32
N SER A 105 19.10 35.07 13.94
CA SER A 105 18.89 36.52 14.02
C SER A 105 18.97 37.01 15.47
N ALA A 106 18.30 36.34 16.41
CA ALA A 106 18.36 36.69 17.82
C ALA A 106 19.79 36.62 18.39
N ILE A 107 20.55 35.57 18.05
CA ILE A 107 21.95 35.43 18.42
C ILE A 107 22.79 36.56 17.82
N ALA A 108 22.57 36.92 16.56
CA ALA A 108 23.29 38.03 15.92
C ALA A 108 23.03 39.36 16.63
N HIS A 109 21.78 39.63 17.00
CA HIS A 109 21.42 40.82 17.79
C HIS A 109 22.11 40.83 19.16
N LEU A 110 22.06 39.71 19.90
CA LEU A 110 22.72 39.60 21.21
C LEU A 110 24.24 39.83 21.10
N LYS A 111 24.90 39.21 20.11
CA LYS A 111 26.32 39.43 19.84
C LYS A 111 26.63 40.90 19.57
N GLY A 112 25.81 41.56 18.74
CA GLY A 112 25.95 42.99 18.46
C GLY A 112 25.83 43.84 19.72
N THR A 113 24.82 43.57 20.57
CA THR A 113 24.65 44.31 21.83
C THR A 113 25.82 44.12 22.78
N LEU A 114 26.33 42.89 22.93
CA LEU A 114 27.50 42.61 23.77
C LEU A 114 28.75 43.33 23.25
N GLN A 115 28.95 43.38 21.93
CA GLN A 115 30.08 44.07 21.32
C GLN A 115 30.04 45.58 21.61
N ILE A 116 28.86 46.20 21.59
CA ILE A 116 28.67 47.61 21.97
C ILE A 116 29.08 47.84 23.43
N TYR A 117 28.60 46.99 24.35
CA TYR A 117 28.96 47.11 25.78
C TYR A 117 30.46 46.91 26.01
N MET A 118 31.08 45.91 25.39
CA MET A 118 32.53 45.68 25.50
C MET A 118 33.36 46.87 24.98
N GLN A 119 32.94 47.49 23.87
CA GLN A 119 33.62 48.68 23.34
C GLN A 119 33.44 49.92 24.23
N ALA A 120 32.27 50.08 24.85
CA ALA A 120 32.01 51.15 25.80
C ALA A 120 32.89 51.02 27.06
N GLU A 121 33.08 49.81 27.60
CA GLU A 121 33.97 49.58 28.75
C GLU A 121 35.45 49.83 28.41
N LEU A 122 35.90 49.38 27.24
CA LEU A 122 37.26 49.62 26.75
C LEU A 122 37.55 51.11 26.58
N SER A 123 36.60 51.87 26.01
CA SER A 123 36.76 53.32 25.81
C SER A 123 36.71 54.09 27.13
N ALA A 124 35.88 53.69 28.09
CA ALA A 124 35.85 54.28 29.43
C ALA A 124 37.17 54.07 30.20
N SER A 125 37.79 52.90 30.04
CA SER A 125 39.05 52.55 30.72
C SER A 125 40.27 53.32 30.19
N VAL A 126 40.26 53.71 28.91
CA VAL A 126 41.35 54.46 28.25
C VAL A 126 41.34 55.95 28.61
N VAL A 127 40.20 56.52 29.01
CA VAL A 127 40.07 57.95 29.38
C VAL A 127 40.51 58.23 30.83
N THR A 128 40.62 57.19 31.66
CA THR A 128 41.00 57.29 33.09
C THR A 128 42.50 57.12 33.38
N VAL A 129 43.37 57.11 32.36
CA VAL A 129 44.84 57.04 32.48
C VAL A 129 45.46 58.34 31.97
#